data_AF-Q4T554-F1
#
_entry.id   AF-Q4T554-F1
#
_cell.length_a   1.000
_cell.length_b   1.000
_cell.length_c   1.000
_cell.angle_alpha   90.00
_cell.angle_beta   90.00
_cell.angle_gamma   90.00
#
_symmetry.space_group_name_H-M   'P 1'
#
loop_
_entity.id
_entity.type
_entity.pdbx_description
1 polymer ?
#
loop_
_entity_poly.entity_id
_entity_poly.type
_entity_poly.pdbx_seq_one_letter_code
_entity_poly.pdbx_strand_id
1 'polypeptide(L)'
;MTGLLAFLLIVLEWTRPSLPSPLRPICDLRVLNHFIKEAQDAEAAMKTCREGCTLSESVVVPQTTVDFDVWEKKNASAKAEEVQSGLWLLQQAFNFLRTSVTNAALHSHIDNAVRNLLSVNAVLRSLNIQEFTPQANGAEIEGTWRASSAAELLQVYVNFLRGKARLLLLDAQACQQDVS
;
A
#
# COMPACT_ATOMS: atom_id res chain seq x y z
N MET A 1 30.15 29.68 -34.34
CA MET A 1 28.89 28.91 -34.23
C MET A 1 28.74 28.17 -32.89
N THR A 2 29.77 28.07 -32.05
CA THR A 2 29.73 27.40 -30.73
C THR A 2 29.06 28.21 -29.62
N GLY A 3 29.17 29.54 -29.63
CA GLY A 3 28.57 30.39 -28.58
C GLY A 3 27.04 30.47 -28.61
N LEU A 4 26.42 30.42 -29.79
CA LEU A 4 24.96 30.47 -29.91
C LEU A 4 24.30 29.17 -29.38
N LEU A 5 24.96 28.03 -29.60
CA LEU A 5 24.50 26.73 -29.11
C LEU A 5 24.58 26.64 -27.58
N ALA A 6 25.67 27.15 -27.00
CA ALA A 6 25.81 27.24 -25.54
C ALA A 6 24.76 28.17 -24.93
N PHE A 7 24.48 29.30 -25.56
CA PHE A 7 23.45 30.23 -25.11
C PHE A 7 22.04 29.62 -25.18
N LEU A 8 21.73 28.88 -26.26
CA LEU A 8 20.46 28.16 -26.40
C LEU A 8 20.28 27.09 -25.32
N LEU A 9 21.34 26.36 -24.94
CA LEU A 9 21.28 25.34 -23.88
C LEU A 9 21.02 25.96 -22.51
N ILE A 10 21.69 27.08 -22.18
CA ILE A 10 21.49 27.79 -20.92
C ILE A 10 20.06 28.34 -20.84
N VAL A 11 19.54 28.93 -21.92
CA VAL A 11 18.16 29.42 -21.97
C VAL A 11 17.16 28.26 -21.87
N LEU A 12 17.46 27.09 -22.44
CA LEU A 12 16.59 25.91 -22.33
C LEU A 12 16.57 25.34 -20.91
N GLU A 13 17.68 25.38 -20.18
CA GLU A 13 17.73 25.01 -18.75
C GLU A 13 16.97 26.01 -17.88
N TRP A 14 17.09 27.31 -18.17
CA TRP A 14 16.40 28.39 -17.44
C TRP A 14 14.90 28.47 -17.73
N THR A 15 14.47 28.04 -18.92
CA THR A 15 13.06 28.05 -19.32
C THR A 15 12.35 26.73 -19.05
N ARG A 16 13.01 25.72 -18.46
CA ARG A 16 12.27 24.57 -17.90
C ARG A 16 11.45 25.12 -16.73
N PRO A 17 10.12 25.24 -16.86
CA PRO A 17 9.30 25.40 -15.68
C PRO A 17 9.65 24.20 -14.80
N SER A 18 9.76 24.39 -13.50
CA SER A 18 9.70 23.27 -12.56
C SER A 18 8.32 22.63 -12.71
N LEU A 19 8.10 21.87 -13.79
CA LEU A 19 6.96 20.99 -13.92
C LEU A 19 7.03 20.12 -12.68
N PRO A 20 5.95 20.05 -11.88
CA PRO A 20 5.94 19.16 -10.74
C PRO A 20 6.37 17.80 -11.27
N SER A 21 7.46 17.26 -10.71
CA SER A 21 7.90 15.92 -11.07
C SER A 21 6.66 15.03 -11.09
N PRO A 22 6.40 14.26 -12.16
CA PRO A 22 5.17 13.48 -12.27
C PRO A 22 4.97 12.54 -11.07
N LEU A 23 6.02 12.31 -10.29
CA LEU A 23 6.04 11.53 -9.04
C LEU A 23 5.65 12.33 -7.79
N ARG A 24 5.60 13.66 -7.78
CA ARG A 24 5.19 14.45 -6.60
C ARG A 24 3.81 14.07 -6.05
N PRO A 25 2.77 13.90 -6.88
CA PRO A 25 1.47 13.41 -6.39
C PRO A 25 1.55 11.98 -5.84
N ILE A 26 2.46 11.16 -6.36
CA ILE A 26 2.67 9.75 -5.97
C ILE A 26 3.40 9.68 -4.62
N CYS A 27 4.34 10.60 -4.38
CA CYS A 27 5.10 10.73 -3.14
C CYS A 27 4.36 11.53 -2.05
N ASP A 28 3.14 12.01 -2.34
CA ASP A 28 2.31 12.70 -1.36
C ASP A 28 1.64 11.71 -0.41
N LEU A 29 2.25 11.53 0.76
CA LEU A 29 1.73 10.63 1.81
C LEU A 29 0.35 11.04 2.36
N ARG A 30 -0.20 12.22 2.00
CA ARG A 30 -1.58 12.56 2.33
C ARG A 30 -2.59 11.59 1.72
N VAL A 31 -2.29 11.04 0.55
CA VAL A 31 -3.14 10.01 -0.09
C VAL A 31 -3.15 8.74 0.76
N LEU A 32 -1.98 8.26 1.19
CA LEU A 32 -1.90 7.10 2.08
C LEU A 32 -2.57 7.38 3.44
N ASN A 33 -2.39 8.57 4.00
CA ASN A 33 -3.04 8.97 5.25
C ASN A 33 -4.58 8.96 5.12
N HIS A 34 -5.10 9.32 3.95
CA HIS A 34 -6.54 9.23 3.67
C HIS A 34 -7.00 7.76 3.67
N PHE A 35 -6.29 6.87 2.98
CA PHE A 35 -6.62 5.43 2.98
C PHE A 35 -6.52 4.82 4.38
N ILE A 36 -5.53 5.21 5.18
CA ILE A 36 -5.41 4.79 6.59
C ILE A 36 -6.66 5.23 7.37
N LYS A 37 -7.14 6.46 7.16
CA LYS A 37 -8.33 6.95 7.83
C LYS A 37 -9.57 6.15 7.43
N GLU A 38 -9.78 5.92 6.13
CA GLU A 38 -10.91 5.11 5.66
C GLU A 38 -10.86 3.67 6.19
N ALA A 39 -9.66 3.09 6.30
CA ALA A 39 -9.45 1.77 6.90
C ALA A 39 -9.83 1.75 8.39
N GLN A 40 -9.48 2.80 9.15
CA GLN A 40 -9.89 2.93 10.56
C GLN A 40 -11.40 3.12 10.72
N ASP A 41 -12.02 3.92 9.84
CA ASP A 41 -13.47 4.12 9.86
C ASP A 41 -14.20 2.81 9.57
N ALA A 42 -13.69 2.01 8.62
CA ALA A 42 -14.19 0.66 8.34
C ALA A 42 -14.01 -0.28 9.54
N GLU A 43 -12.85 -0.25 10.19
CA GLU A 43 -12.57 -1.03 11.41
C GLU A 43 -13.53 -0.68 12.55
N ALA A 44 -13.80 0.61 12.77
CA ALA A 44 -14.75 1.08 13.77
C ALA A 44 -16.18 0.63 13.45
N ALA A 45 -16.61 0.76 12.19
CA ALA A 45 -17.92 0.27 11.74
C ALA A 45 -18.07 -1.23 11.99
N MET A 46 -17.04 -2.03 11.64
CA MET A 46 -17.01 -3.47 11.84
C MET A 46 -17.11 -3.86 13.32
N LYS A 47 -16.39 -3.16 14.21
CA LYS A 47 -16.44 -3.40 15.66
C LYS A 47 -17.80 -3.14 16.30
N THR A 48 -18.59 -2.23 15.73
CA THR A 48 -19.94 -1.91 16.24
C THR A 48 -21.04 -2.77 15.63
N CYS A 49 -20.72 -3.53 14.57
CA CYS A 49 -21.69 -4.36 13.90
C CYS A 49 -22.05 -5.60 14.73
N ARG A 50 -23.36 -5.89 14.82
CA ARG A 50 -23.90 -7.02 15.60
C ARG A 50 -24.18 -8.26 14.76
N GLU A 51 -24.67 -8.08 13.54
CA GLU A 51 -25.14 -9.17 12.67
C GLU A 51 -24.69 -8.95 11.23
N GLY A 52 -24.39 -10.06 10.54
CA GLY A 52 -24.03 -10.07 9.12
C GLY A 52 -22.63 -9.54 8.78
N CYS A 53 -21.72 -9.49 9.76
CA CYS A 53 -20.39 -8.89 9.66
C CYS A 53 -19.25 -9.82 10.09
N THR A 54 -19.51 -11.12 10.09
CA THR A 54 -18.55 -12.15 10.46
C THR A 54 -17.79 -12.65 9.24
N LEU A 55 -16.56 -13.08 9.47
CA LEU A 55 -15.80 -13.89 8.52
C LEU A 55 -16.35 -15.33 8.61
N SER A 56 -16.67 -15.97 7.48
CA SER A 56 -17.23 -17.34 7.49
C SER A 56 -16.16 -18.40 7.81
N GLU A 57 -14.90 -18.13 7.49
CA GLU A 57 -13.74 -18.94 7.86
C GLU A 57 -12.50 -18.04 8.04
N SER A 58 -11.45 -18.53 8.71
CA SER A 58 -10.21 -17.76 8.88
C SER A 58 -9.50 -17.51 7.54
N VAL A 59 -8.98 -16.30 7.33
CA VAL A 59 -8.22 -15.95 6.11
C VAL A 59 -6.75 -15.72 6.40
N VAL A 60 -5.90 -16.07 5.44
CA VAL A 60 -4.45 -15.80 5.51
C VAL A 60 -4.21 -14.32 5.21
N VAL A 61 -3.39 -13.67 6.04
CA VAL A 61 -3.08 -12.25 6.00
C VAL A 61 -1.57 -12.03 6.18
N PRO A 62 -1.01 -10.89 5.73
CA PRO A 62 0.41 -10.62 5.95
C PRO A 62 0.71 -10.29 7.41
N GLN A 63 1.91 -10.63 7.87
CA GLN A 63 2.44 -10.10 9.11
C GLN A 63 2.72 -8.60 8.94
N THR A 64 2.23 -7.79 9.88
CA THR A 64 2.33 -6.32 9.82
C THR A 64 3.36 -5.73 10.77
N THR A 65 3.88 -6.54 11.69
CA THR A 65 4.99 -6.16 12.56
C THR A 65 6.20 -5.76 11.72
N VAL A 66 6.84 -4.67 12.13
CA VAL A 66 8.10 -4.18 11.56
C VAL A 66 9.15 -4.22 12.66
N ASP A 67 10.15 -5.06 12.49
CA ASP A 67 11.42 -4.92 13.20
C ASP A 67 12.27 -3.93 12.41
N PHE A 68 12.55 -2.75 12.98
CA PHE A 68 13.28 -1.70 12.29
C PHE A 68 14.75 -2.07 12.01
N ASP A 69 15.40 -2.83 12.90
CA ASP A 69 16.79 -3.24 12.70
C ASP A 69 16.92 -4.24 11.55
N VAL A 70 15.90 -5.09 11.35
CA VAL A 70 15.81 -5.99 10.20
C VAL A 70 15.36 -5.24 8.95
N TRP A 71 14.37 -4.36 9.07
CA TRP A 71 13.79 -3.62 7.95
C TRP A 71 14.83 -2.74 7.27
N GLU A 72 15.59 -1.93 8.02
CA GLU A 72 16.58 -1.02 7.46
C GLU A 72 17.70 -1.74 6.70
N LYS A 73 18.01 -2.99 7.08
CA LYS A 73 19.05 -3.81 6.42
C LYS A 73 18.54 -4.52 5.16
N LYS A 74 17.24 -4.56 4.92
CA LYS A 74 16.69 -5.16 3.69
C LYS A 74 17.01 -4.27 2.50
N ASN A 75 17.42 -4.91 1.40
CA ASN A 75 17.54 -4.21 0.13
C ASN A 75 16.15 -3.79 -0.41
N ALA A 76 16.14 -2.85 -1.36
CA ALA A 76 14.89 -2.31 -1.90
C ALA A 76 13.98 -3.39 -2.55
N SER A 77 14.55 -4.40 -3.22
CA SER A 77 13.79 -5.50 -3.81
C SER A 77 13.06 -6.31 -2.74
N ALA A 78 13.75 -6.66 -1.65
CA ALA A 78 13.17 -7.42 -0.55
C ALA A 78 12.06 -6.65 0.17
N LYS A 79 12.24 -5.33 0.40
CA LYS A 79 11.17 -4.47 0.97
C LYS A 79 9.96 -4.41 0.02
N ALA A 80 10.21 -4.26 -1.28
CA ALA A 80 9.18 -4.23 -2.32
C ALA A 80 8.39 -5.54 -2.41
N GLU A 81 9.06 -6.68 -2.48
CA GLU A 81 8.46 -8.01 -2.54
C GLU A 81 7.59 -8.31 -1.32
N GLU A 82 8.04 -7.90 -0.13
CA GLU A 82 7.29 -8.09 1.12
C GLU A 82 6.00 -7.25 1.13
N VAL A 83 6.05 -6.00 0.68
CA VAL A 83 4.84 -5.15 0.57
C VAL A 83 3.91 -5.64 -0.53
N GLN A 84 4.44 -6.02 -1.70
CA GLN A 84 3.64 -6.53 -2.81
C GLN A 84 2.93 -7.84 -2.43
N SER A 85 3.63 -8.76 -1.76
CA SER A 85 3.04 -9.98 -1.21
C SER A 85 1.92 -9.66 -0.22
N GLY A 86 2.13 -8.67 0.65
CA GLY A 86 1.12 -8.27 1.63
C GLY A 86 -0.10 -7.61 0.99
N LEU A 87 0.07 -6.77 -0.03
CA LEU A 87 -1.03 -6.20 -0.79
C LEU A 87 -1.86 -7.29 -1.48
N TRP A 88 -1.19 -8.26 -2.09
CA TRP A 88 -1.85 -9.40 -2.72
C TRP A 88 -2.66 -10.21 -1.71
N LEU A 89 -2.07 -10.58 -0.56
CA LEU A 89 -2.77 -11.31 0.50
C LEU A 89 -3.99 -10.54 1.03
N LEU A 90 -3.84 -9.25 1.27
CA LEU A 90 -4.95 -8.40 1.72
C LEU A 90 -6.07 -8.32 0.68
N GLN A 91 -5.74 -8.21 -0.61
CA GLN A 91 -6.73 -8.20 -1.68
C GLN A 91 -7.54 -9.50 -1.70
N GLN A 92 -6.88 -10.65 -1.55
CA GLN A 92 -7.56 -11.94 -1.44
C GLN A 92 -8.46 -12.00 -0.19
N ALA A 93 -7.96 -11.56 0.96
CA ALA A 93 -8.70 -11.54 2.21
C ALA A 93 -9.94 -10.61 2.16
N PHE A 94 -9.83 -9.43 1.54
CA PHE A 94 -10.98 -8.52 1.38
C PHE A 94 -12.00 -9.01 0.34
N ASN A 95 -11.55 -9.67 -0.73
CA ASN A 95 -12.46 -10.33 -1.66
C ASN A 95 -13.26 -11.44 -0.96
N PHE A 96 -12.63 -12.18 -0.05
CA PHE A 96 -13.31 -13.16 0.78
C PHE A 96 -14.26 -12.52 1.82
N LEU A 97 -13.83 -11.44 2.47
CA LEU A 97 -14.69 -10.70 3.39
C LEU A 97 -15.94 -10.17 2.67
N ARG A 98 -15.79 -9.69 1.44
CA ARG A 98 -16.89 -9.19 0.61
C ARG A 98 -17.98 -10.24 0.36
N THR A 99 -17.61 -11.52 0.20
CA THR A 99 -18.57 -12.62 0.02
C THR A 99 -19.13 -13.13 1.35
N SER A 100 -18.43 -12.90 2.46
CA SER A 100 -18.85 -13.33 3.80
C SER A 100 -19.84 -12.36 4.47
N VAL A 101 -19.68 -11.05 4.23
CA VAL A 101 -20.48 -10.00 4.88
C VAL A 101 -21.81 -9.80 4.16
N THR A 102 -22.91 -10.04 4.87
CA THR A 102 -24.27 -9.83 4.39
C THR A 102 -24.85 -8.47 4.78
N ASN A 103 -24.22 -7.77 5.72
CA ASN A 103 -24.65 -6.45 6.17
C ASN A 103 -24.33 -5.37 5.11
N ALA A 104 -25.37 -4.87 4.45
CA ALA A 104 -25.25 -3.89 3.37
C ALA A 104 -24.58 -2.57 3.80
N ALA A 105 -24.67 -2.17 5.07
CA ALA A 105 -24.04 -0.95 5.56
C ALA A 105 -22.50 -1.03 5.54
N LEU A 106 -21.93 -2.24 5.50
CA LEU A 106 -20.48 -2.46 5.47
C LEU A 106 -19.93 -2.63 4.05
N HIS A 107 -20.78 -2.83 3.04
CA HIS A 107 -20.32 -3.07 1.67
C HIS A 107 -19.52 -1.90 1.11
N SER A 108 -19.91 -0.66 1.40
CA SER A 108 -19.15 0.53 0.98
C SER A 108 -17.74 0.57 1.58
N HIS A 109 -17.59 0.20 2.85
CA HIS A 109 -16.30 0.13 3.53
C HIS A 109 -15.39 -0.95 2.91
N ILE A 110 -15.94 -2.12 2.63
CA ILE A 110 -15.21 -3.24 2.02
C ILE A 110 -14.79 -2.89 0.58
N ASP A 111 -15.70 -2.32 -0.21
CA ASP A 111 -15.42 -1.89 -1.57
C ASP A 111 -14.38 -0.77 -1.62
N ASN A 112 -14.41 0.17 -0.66
CA ASN A 112 -13.36 1.18 -0.51
C ASN A 112 -12.01 0.54 -0.20
N ALA A 113 -11.94 -0.41 0.73
CA ALA A 113 -10.69 -1.10 1.05
C ALA A 113 -10.08 -1.81 -0.17
N VAL A 114 -10.90 -2.51 -0.96
CA VAL A 114 -10.46 -3.15 -2.22
C VAL A 114 -9.94 -2.12 -3.22
N ARG A 115 -10.66 -1.01 -3.43
CA ARG A 115 -10.21 0.08 -4.32
C ARG A 115 -8.90 0.69 -3.85
N ASN A 116 -8.76 0.94 -2.56
CA ASN A 116 -7.57 1.56 -1.98
C ASN A 116 -6.34 0.64 -2.12
N LEU A 117 -6.50 -0.67 -1.94
CA LEU A 117 -5.41 -1.64 -2.20
C LEU A 117 -4.94 -1.57 -3.66
N LEU A 118 -5.88 -1.49 -4.61
CA LEU A 118 -5.56 -1.31 -6.03
C LEU A 118 -4.86 0.03 -6.30
N SER A 119 -5.29 1.11 -5.64
CA SER A 119 -4.65 2.42 -5.73
C SER A 119 -3.23 2.40 -5.19
N VAL A 120 -2.97 1.72 -4.07
CA VAL A 120 -1.61 1.53 -3.54
C VAL A 120 -0.76 0.74 -4.54
N ASN A 121 -1.28 -0.35 -5.13
CA ASN A 121 -0.57 -1.08 -6.18
C ASN A 121 -0.27 -0.22 -7.41
N ALA A 122 -1.17 0.66 -7.82
CA ALA A 122 -0.91 1.61 -8.91
C ALA A 122 0.22 2.61 -8.56
N VAL A 123 0.23 3.11 -7.34
CA VAL A 123 1.31 3.95 -6.81
C VAL A 123 2.65 3.20 -6.84
N LEU A 124 2.72 1.98 -6.33
CA LEU A 124 3.96 1.20 -6.35
C LEU A 124 4.45 0.94 -7.78
N ARG A 125 3.56 0.59 -8.71
CA ARG A 125 3.92 0.43 -10.13
C ARG A 125 4.48 1.70 -10.74
N SER A 126 3.94 2.87 -10.39
CA SER A 126 4.46 4.16 -10.86
C SER A 126 5.85 4.51 -10.32
N LEU A 127 6.26 3.87 -9.22
CA LEU A 127 7.61 3.94 -8.65
C LEU A 127 8.56 2.86 -9.22
N ASN A 128 8.16 2.20 -10.32
CA ASN A 128 8.86 1.04 -10.91
C ASN A 128 9.00 -0.16 -9.97
N ILE A 129 8.11 -0.28 -8.98
CA ILE A 129 8.04 -1.45 -8.12
C ILE A 129 7.05 -2.43 -8.76
N GLN A 130 7.57 -3.55 -9.27
CA GLN A 130 6.77 -4.56 -9.96
C GLN A 130 5.83 -5.28 -8.99
N GLU A 131 4.68 -5.70 -9.52
CA GLU A 131 3.74 -6.53 -8.79
C GLU A 131 4.35 -7.92 -8.55
N PHE A 132 4.24 -8.41 -7.33
CA PHE A 132 4.73 -9.73 -6.94
C PHE A 132 3.58 -10.54 -6.35
N THR A 133 3.30 -11.68 -6.98
CA THR A 133 2.32 -12.65 -6.48
C THR A 133 3.09 -13.80 -5.83
N PRO A 134 2.93 -14.04 -4.52
CA PRO A 134 3.59 -15.16 -3.86
C PRO A 134 3.10 -16.48 -4.47
N GLN A 135 4.03 -17.40 -4.75
CA GLN A 135 3.67 -18.73 -5.20
C GLN A 135 2.96 -19.48 -4.07
N ALA A 136 1.74 -19.92 -4.33
CA ALA A 136 0.93 -20.72 -3.40
C ALA A 136 1.47 -22.16 -3.28
N ASN A 137 2.73 -22.33 -2.91
CA ASN A 137 3.27 -23.63 -2.56
C ASN A 137 3.03 -23.82 -1.06
N GLY A 138 2.15 -24.76 -0.72
CA GLY A 138 1.46 -24.93 0.57
C GLY A 138 2.29 -25.15 1.85
N ALA A 139 3.53 -24.69 1.91
CA ALA A 139 4.19 -24.38 3.17
C ALA A 139 3.62 -23.05 3.71
N GLU A 140 3.42 -22.94 5.02
CA GLU A 140 3.18 -21.64 5.67
C GLU A 140 4.21 -20.64 5.14
N ILE A 141 3.74 -19.67 4.35
CA ILE A 141 4.60 -18.63 3.80
C ILE A 141 5.13 -17.87 5.02
N GLU A 142 6.44 -17.96 5.28
CA GLU A 142 7.09 -17.17 6.33
C GLU A 142 6.65 -15.72 6.21
N GLY A 143 6.20 -15.12 7.32
CA GLY A 143 5.64 -13.77 7.33
C GLY A 143 4.13 -13.68 7.03
N THR A 144 3.38 -14.77 7.17
CA THR A 144 1.91 -14.77 7.15
C THR A 144 1.30 -15.15 8.49
N TRP A 145 0.04 -14.74 8.70
CA TRP A 145 -0.76 -15.05 9.89
C TRP A 145 -2.21 -15.36 9.45
N ARG A 146 -3.08 -15.83 10.37
CA ARG A 146 -4.51 -16.04 10.09
C ARG A 146 -5.38 -15.05 10.86
N ALA A 147 -6.20 -14.29 10.14
CA ALA A 147 -7.25 -13.47 10.74
C ALA A 147 -8.53 -14.31 10.89
N SER A 148 -9.04 -14.36 12.11
CA SER A 148 -10.22 -15.14 12.52
C SER A 148 -11.52 -14.34 12.50
N SER A 149 -11.44 -13.02 12.43
CA SER A 149 -12.60 -12.13 12.40
C SER A 149 -12.43 -10.99 11.40
N ALA A 150 -13.54 -10.38 10.98
CA ALA A 150 -13.52 -9.22 10.10
C ALA A 150 -12.86 -7.99 10.74
N ALA A 151 -13.04 -7.81 12.05
CA ALA A 151 -12.37 -6.74 12.81
C ALA A 151 -10.85 -6.96 12.86
N GLU A 152 -10.40 -8.20 13.04
CA GLU A 152 -8.97 -8.55 13.00
C GLU A 152 -8.38 -8.30 11.60
N LEU A 153 -9.08 -8.68 10.53
CA LEU A 153 -8.66 -8.39 9.16
C LEU A 153 -8.50 -6.87 8.91
N LEU A 154 -9.46 -6.06 9.35
CA LEU A 154 -9.39 -4.60 9.23
C LEU A 154 -8.26 -4.00 10.07
N GLN A 155 -8.00 -4.53 11.27
CA GLN A 155 -6.86 -4.13 12.09
C GLN A 155 -5.53 -4.44 11.37
N VAL A 156 -5.42 -5.61 10.74
CA VAL A 156 -4.25 -5.99 9.93
C VAL A 156 -4.10 -5.03 8.75
N TYR A 157 -5.18 -4.67 8.06
CA TYR A 157 -5.14 -3.70 6.97
C TYR A 157 -4.62 -2.32 7.42
N VAL A 158 -5.15 -1.79 8.54
CA VAL A 158 -4.69 -0.52 9.12
C VAL A 158 -3.20 -0.58 9.47
N ASN A 159 -2.76 -1.66 10.12
CA ASN A 159 -1.36 -1.83 10.52
C ASN A 159 -0.43 -1.98 9.31
N PHE A 160 -0.87 -2.67 8.27
CA PHE A 160 -0.12 -2.82 7.03
C PHE A 160 0.13 -1.46 6.36
N LEU A 161 -0.92 -0.65 6.22
CA LEU A 161 -0.81 0.68 5.62
C LEU A 161 0.09 1.63 6.44
N ARG A 162 -0.03 1.59 7.76
CA ARG A 162 0.76 2.43 8.68
C ARG A 162 2.22 2.01 8.79
N GLY A 163 2.49 0.72 8.67
CA GLY A 163 3.81 0.12 8.78
C GLY A 163 4.48 -0.01 7.43
N LYS A 164 4.61 -1.25 6.95
CA LYS A 164 5.43 -1.63 5.80
C LYS A 164 5.12 -0.82 4.54
N ALA A 165 3.84 -0.57 4.22
CA ALA A 165 3.49 0.21 3.03
C ALA A 165 3.98 1.67 3.11
N ARG A 166 3.78 2.32 4.26
CA ARG A 166 4.27 3.68 4.50
C ARG A 166 5.80 3.74 4.44
N LEU A 167 6.47 2.79 5.08
CA LEU A 167 7.93 2.73 5.13
C LEU A 167 8.54 2.56 3.73
N LEU A 168 7.98 1.67 2.92
CA LEU A 168 8.44 1.50 1.53
C LEU A 168 8.29 2.78 0.71
N LEU A 169 7.19 3.52 0.89
CA LEU A 169 6.97 4.79 0.18
C LEU A 169 7.92 5.90 0.65
N LEU A 170 8.27 5.94 1.93
CA LEU A 170 9.27 6.86 2.47
C LEU A 170 10.69 6.55 1.98
N ASP A 171 11.01 5.27 1.82
CA ASP A 171 12.31 4.78 1.35
C ASP A 171 12.47 4.87 -0.18
N ALA A 172 11.38 5.10 -0.92
CA ALA A 172 11.42 5.17 -2.37
C ALA A 172 12.31 6.34 -2.82
N GLN A 173 13.42 6.02 -3.50
CA GLN A 173 14.41 7.01 -3.93
C GLN A 173 13.80 8.12 -4.80
N ALA A 174 12.80 7.76 -5.62
CA ALA A 174 12.00 8.70 -6.41
C ALA A 174 11.28 9.78 -5.56
N CYS A 175 11.01 9.48 -4.30
CA CYS A 175 10.36 10.37 -3.35
C CYS A 175 11.34 11.14 -2.44
N GLN A 176 12.64 10.82 -2.50
CA GLN A 176 13.68 11.47 -1.70
C GLN A 176 14.40 12.63 -2.42
N GLN A 177 14.15 12.83 -3.72
CA GLN A 177 14.91 13.78 -4.56
C GLN A 177 14.69 15.28 -4.24
N ASP A 178 14.02 15.63 -3.14
CA ASP A 178 13.83 17.02 -2.69
C ASP A 178 14.67 17.38 -1.43
N VAL A 179 15.65 16.56 -1.02
CA VAL A 179 16.70 16.98 -0.07
C VAL A 179 17.96 17.37 -0.87
N SER A 180 17.89 18.53 -1.52
CA SER A 180 19.04 19.21 -2.13
C SER A 180 19.74 20.10 -1.11
#